data_AF-A0A1Y3BHQ6-F1
#
_entry.id   AF-A0A1Y3BHQ6-F1
#
_cell.length_a   1.000
_cell.length_b   1.000
_cell.length_c   1.000
_cell.angle_alpha   90.00
_cell.angle_beta   90.00
_cell.angle_gamma   90.00
#
_symmetry.space_group_name_H-M   'P 1'
#
loop_
_entity.id
_entity.type
_entity.pdbx_description
1 polymer ?
#
loop_
_entity_poly.entity_id
_entity_poly.type
_entity_poly.pdbx_seq_one_letter_code
_entity_poly.pdbx_strand_id
1 'polypeptide(L)'
;CKFVVKNIDTTGDNILDRPLAKIGEKALFTRELEEELLQGTIDLIVHSLKDMPTTLPDRCCIGAIMEREDPSDSLVLRKDLIHLNKTEQNINMKYIINDCSHCVQTFGTSSLRRIAQLRNLSENVVIKDVRGNLNTRLDKLDNQPKHGYDCLILATAGLKRAGFNDRISLRLTDGDWYHAVSQGALDFTDIGIFRTDDQFECRLQNSVRLGRSVANKLIDMGVKDILKRL
;
A
#
# COMPACT_ATOMS: atom_id res chain seq x y z
N CYS A 1 -16.40 -18.46 -16.04
CA CYS A 1 -16.74 -17.03 -15.87
C CYS A 1 -15.84 -16.16 -16.73
N LYS A 2 -16.39 -15.07 -17.26
CA LYS A 2 -15.63 -13.97 -17.89
C LYS A 2 -15.63 -12.80 -16.89
N PHE A 3 -14.53 -12.08 -16.80
CA PHE A 3 -14.37 -10.90 -15.95
C PHE A 3 -13.98 -9.72 -16.83
N VAL A 4 -14.50 -8.54 -16.50
CA VAL A 4 -14.16 -7.27 -17.15
C VAL A 4 -13.61 -6.35 -16.07
N VAL A 5 -12.44 -5.75 -16.31
CA VAL A 5 -11.80 -4.83 -15.37
C VAL A 5 -12.16 -3.41 -15.79
N LYS A 6 -12.76 -2.64 -14.87
CA LYS A 6 -13.01 -1.20 -15.03
C LYS A 6 -12.04 -0.45 -14.14
N ASN A 7 -11.23 0.43 -14.75
CA ASN A 7 -10.35 1.33 -14.01
C ASN A 7 -11.11 2.62 -13.71
N ILE A 8 -11.12 3.02 -12.44
CA ILE A 8 -11.75 4.25 -11.94
C ILE A 8 -10.65 5.09 -11.30
N ASP A 9 -10.56 6.37 -11.65
CA ASP A 9 -9.62 7.31 -11.03
C ASP A 9 -10.26 7.92 -9.79
N THR A 10 -9.51 7.99 -8.69
CA THR A 10 -10.01 8.56 -7.42
C THR A 10 -9.47 9.96 -7.21
N THR A 11 -10.14 10.75 -6.38
CA THR A 11 -9.67 12.09 -5.98
C THR A 11 -8.26 12.01 -5.36
N GLY A 12 -7.97 10.94 -4.60
CA GLY A 12 -6.65 10.69 -4.02
C GLY A 12 -5.52 10.48 -5.05
N ASP A 13 -5.84 10.04 -6.27
CA ASP A 13 -4.87 9.87 -7.36
C ASP A 13 -4.49 11.22 -8.00
N ASN A 14 -5.44 12.16 -8.05
CA ASN A 14 -5.26 13.47 -8.67
C ASN A 14 -4.59 14.50 -7.74
N ILE A 15 -4.75 14.36 -6.41
CA ILE A 15 -4.15 15.28 -5.43
C ILE A 15 -2.74 14.81 -5.04
N LEU A 16 -1.74 15.34 -5.75
CA LEU A 16 -0.31 15.07 -5.51
C LEU A 16 0.44 16.22 -4.83
N ASP A 17 -0.16 17.41 -4.75
CA ASP A 17 0.48 18.67 -4.33
C ASP A 17 0.34 18.97 -2.82
N ARG A 18 -0.44 18.18 -2.07
CA ARG A 18 -0.70 18.39 -0.64
C ARG A 18 -0.51 17.11 0.20
N PRO A 19 -0.02 17.22 1.45
CA PRO A 19 0.08 16.06 2.35
C PRO A 19 -1.29 15.48 2.71
N LEU A 20 -1.41 14.13 2.72
CA LEU A 20 -2.66 13.41 3.06
C LEU A 20 -3.28 13.89 4.38
N ALA A 21 -2.45 14.14 5.39
CA ALA A 21 -2.90 14.59 6.71
C ALA A 21 -3.67 15.92 6.68
N LYS A 22 -3.48 16.75 5.64
CA LYS A 22 -4.15 18.05 5.47
C LYS A 22 -5.40 17.99 4.60
N ILE A 23 -5.69 16.84 3.97
CA ILE A 23 -6.79 16.74 3.00
C ILE A 23 -8.14 16.47 3.68
N GLY A 24 -8.17 16.01 4.95
CA GLY A 24 -9.35 16.03 5.82
C GLY A 24 -10.54 15.16 5.41
N GLU A 25 -10.57 14.64 4.18
CA GLU A 25 -11.67 13.84 3.65
C GLU A 25 -11.47 12.36 3.98
N LYS A 26 -12.45 11.81 4.71
CA LYS A 26 -12.64 10.36 4.81
C LYS A 26 -12.87 9.82 3.38
N ALA A 27 -12.32 8.65 3.05
CA ALA A 27 -12.56 7.94 1.80
C ALA A 27 -11.92 8.51 0.49
N LEU A 28 -10.80 9.24 0.58
CA LEU A 28 -10.05 9.78 -0.59
C LEU A 28 -9.74 8.79 -1.72
N PHE A 29 -9.62 7.49 -1.39
CA PHE A 29 -9.29 6.43 -2.35
C PHE A 29 -10.41 5.40 -2.53
N THR A 30 -11.56 5.59 -1.88
CA THR A 30 -12.64 4.58 -1.88
C THR A 30 -13.96 5.15 -2.38
N ARG A 31 -14.21 6.46 -2.26
CA ARG A 31 -15.51 7.07 -2.54
C ARG A 31 -16.03 6.80 -3.95
N GLU A 32 -15.23 7.08 -4.99
CA GLU A 32 -15.67 6.93 -6.38
C GLU A 32 -15.93 5.46 -6.74
N LEU A 33 -15.16 4.54 -6.16
CA LEU A 33 -15.35 3.11 -6.34
C LEU A 33 -16.63 2.64 -5.64
N GLU A 34 -16.88 3.13 -4.42
CA GLU A 34 -18.09 2.85 -3.65
C GLU A 34 -19.35 3.39 -4.33
N GLU A 35 -19.29 4.57 -4.95
CA GLU A 35 -20.41 5.15 -5.72
C GLU A 35 -20.78 4.28 -6.94
N GLU A 36 -19.80 3.82 -7.70
CA GLU A 36 -20.00 2.94 -8.86
C GLU A 36 -20.55 1.57 -8.43
N LEU A 37 -20.02 1.05 -7.33
CA LEU A 37 -20.50 -0.18 -6.71
C LEU A 37 -21.99 -0.02 -6.30
N LEU A 38 -22.36 1.04 -5.58
CA LEU A 38 -23.75 1.29 -5.17
C LEU A 38 -24.71 1.53 -6.35
N GLN A 39 -24.22 2.05 -7.47
CA GLN A 39 -24.99 2.21 -8.72
C GLN A 39 -25.16 0.90 -9.50
N GLY A 40 -24.43 -0.16 -9.13
CA GLY A 40 -24.48 -1.46 -9.79
C GLY A 40 -23.78 -1.47 -11.16
N THR A 41 -22.87 -0.52 -11.40
CA THR A 41 -22.07 -0.47 -12.64
C THR A 41 -20.84 -1.38 -12.57
N ILE A 42 -20.44 -1.77 -11.36
CA ILE A 42 -19.43 -2.77 -11.07
C ILE A 42 -19.97 -3.76 -10.03
N ASP A 43 -19.52 -5.00 -10.11
CA ASP A 43 -19.96 -6.06 -9.19
C ASP A 43 -19.06 -6.20 -7.97
N LEU A 44 -17.83 -5.69 -8.01
CA LEU A 44 -16.80 -5.94 -7.00
C LEU A 44 -15.72 -4.85 -7.08
N ILE A 45 -15.17 -4.47 -5.92
CA ILE A 45 -13.98 -3.64 -5.80
C ILE A 45 -12.85 -4.45 -5.16
N VAL A 46 -11.62 -4.23 -5.62
CA VAL A 46 -10.42 -4.75 -4.97
C VAL A 46 -9.67 -3.60 -4.32
N HIS A 47 -9.45 -3.68 -3.02
CA HIS A 47 -8.73 -2.67 -2.25
C HIS A 47 -7.52 -3.25 -1.51
N SER A 48 -6.54 -2.39 -1.26
CA SER A 48 -5.61 -2.64 -0.16
C SER A 48 -6.35 -2.37 1.14
N LEU A 49 -6.48 -3.38 2.02
CA LEU A 49 -7.31 -3.26 3.23
C LEU A 49 -6.86 -2.12 4.16
N LYS A 50 -5.56 -1.82 4.18
CA LYS A 50 -5.01 -0.69 4.95
C LYS A 50 -5.60 0.68 4.54
N ASP A 51 -6.13 0.78 3.33
CA ASP A 51 -6.66 2.03 2.75
C ASP A 51 -8.20 2.08 2.87
N MET A 52 -8.83 1.00 3.39
CA MET A 52 -10.26 0.98 3.67
C MET A 52 -10.59 1.76 4.95
N PRO A 53 -11.68 2.54 4.96
CA PRO A 53 -12.20 3.11 6.20
C PRO A 53 -12.70 2.00 7.14
N THR A 54 -12.67 2.27 8.45
CA THR A 54 -13.21 1.36 9.47
C THR A 54 -14.73 1.26 9.43
N THR A 55 -15.39 2.24 8.81
CA THR A 55 -16.84 2.28 8.60
C THR A 55 -17.06 2.28 7.10
N LEU A 56 -17.74 1.25 6.61
CA LEU A 56 -18.12 1.13 5.21
C LEU A 56 -19.41 1.91 4.94
N PRO A 57 -19.64 2.34 3.69
CA PRO A 57 -20.94 2.87 3.29
C PRO A 57 -22.07 1.88 3.56
N ASP A 58 -23.27 2.42 3.78
CA ASP A 58 -24.47 1.61 3.91
C ASP A 58 -24.61 0.70 2.67
N ARG A 59 -24.96 -0.57 2.91
CA ARG A 59 -25.11 -1.60 1.87
C ARG A 59 -23.80 -2.05 1.20
N CYS A 60 -22.63 -1.71 1.76
CA CYS A 60 -21.35 -2.29 1.38
C CYS A 60 -20.83 -3.24 2.48
N CYS A 61 -20.12 -4.31 2.10
CA CYS A 61 -19.44 -5.17 3.07
C CYS A 61 -18.10 -5.69 2.52
N ILE A 62 -17.25 -6.20 3.41
CA ILE A 62 -16.05 -6.93 2.99
C ILE A 62 -16.50 -8.34 2.62
N GLY A 63 -16.45 -8.66 1.32
CA GLY A 63 -16.87 -9.96 0.79
C GLY A 63 -15.82 -11.04 0.99
N ALA A 64 -14.53 -10.68 0.89
CA ALA A 64 -13.42 -11.58 1.17
C ALA A 64 -12.15 -10.83 1.57
N ILE A 65 -11.40 -11.41 2.52
CA ILE A 65 -10.03 -11.01 2.86
C ILE A 65 -9.09 -12.08 2.32
N MET A 66 -8.08 -11.65 1.55
CA MET A 66 -7.12 -12.58 0.95
C MET A 66 -6.09 -13.09 1.95
N GLU A 67 -5.38 -14.15 1.57
CA GLU A 67 -4.16 -14.55 2.28
C GLU A 67 -3.21 -13.36 2.37
N ARG A 68 -2.80 -13.06 3.60
CA ARG A 68 -2.02 -11.87 3.89
C ARG A 68 -0.60 -12.03 3.40
N GLU A 69 -0.17 -11.11 2.55
CA GLU A 69 1.22 -11.04 2.13
C GLU A 69 2.07 -10.35 3.21
N ASP A 70 3.39 -10.35 3.04
CA ASP A 70 4.36 -9.79 3.97
C ASP A 70 3.94 -8.38 4.45
N PRO A 71 3.54 -8.25 5.73
CA PRO A 71 2.96 -7.02 6.24
C PRO A 71 4.02 -5.98 6.58
N SER A 72 5.31 -6.33 6.58
CA SER A 72 6.40 -5.42 6.96
C SER A 72 6.46 -4.17 6.09
N ASP A 73 7.09 -3.13 6.63
CA ASP A 73 7.66 -2.08 5.78
C ASP A 73 9.06 -2.51 5.33
N SER A 74 9.54 -1.93 4.24
CA SER A 74 10.89 -2.09 3.73
C SER A 74 11.52 -0.73 3.50
N LEU A 75 12.81 -0.63 3.80
CA LEU A 75 13.66 0.46 3.36
C LEU A 75 14.21 0.13 1.97
N VAL A 76 14.13 1.10 1.07
CA VAL A 76 14.70 1.04 -0.29
C VAL A 76 15.76 2.13 -0.40
N LEU A 77 17.02 1.74 -0.55
CA LEU A 77 18.12 2.68 -0.74
C LEU A 77 18.17 3.17 -2.19
N ARG A 78 18.65 4.40 -2.36
CA ARG A 78 19.08 4.90 -3.67
C ARG A 78 20.19 4.00 -4.23
N LYS A 79 20.23 3.82 -5.55
CA LYS A 79 21.11 2.84 -6.22
C LYS A 79 22.59 2.97 -5.87
N ASP A 80 23.09 4.19 -5.74
CA ASP A 80 24.47 4.50 -5.34
C ASP A 80 24.78 4.10 -3.89
N LEU A 81 23.77 3.97 -3.04
CA LEU A 81 23.87 3.58 -1.62
C LEU A 81 23.63 2.08 -1.38
N ILE A 82 23.32 1.28 -2.41
CA ILE A 82 23.04 -0.16 -2.22
C ILE A 82 24.26 -0.93 -1.66
N HIS A 83 25.48 -0.43 -1.85
CA HIS A 83 26.69 -1.05 -1.30
C HIS A 83 26.66 -1.21 0.22
N LEU A 84 25.89 -0.37 0.93
CA LEU A 84 25.66 -0.46 2.37
C LEU A 84 25.05 -1.80 2.79
N ASN A 85 24.28 -2.44 1.91
CA ASN A 85 23.64 -3.73 2.19
C ASN A 85 24.62 -4.90 2.28
N LYS A 86 25.88 -4.74 1.83
CA LYS A 86 26.79 -5.87 1.58
C LYS A 86 27.86 -6.06 2.66
N THR A 87 28.04 -5.11 3.56
CA THR A 87 29.23 -5.08 4.45
C THR A 87 29.00 -5.70 5.82
N GLU A 88 27.77 -5.85 6.33
CA GLU A 88 27.55 -6.38 7.68
C GLU A 88 26.36 -7.34 7.80
N GLN A 89 26.54 -8.39 8.59
CA GLN A 89 25.54 -9.44 8.84
C GLN A 89 24.35 -8.98 9.71
N ASN A 90 24.31 -7.72 10.17
CA ASN A 90 23.30 -7.21 11.10
C ASN A 90 22.82 -5.79 10.73
N ILE A 91 22.59 -5.52 9.46
CA ILE A 91 22.05 -4.23 9.03
C ILE A 91 20.63 -4.08 9.58
N ASN A 92 20.43 -3.04 10.38
CA ASN A 92 19.13 -2.64 10.89
C ASN A 92 18.96 -1.12 10.72
N MET A 93 17.78 -0.60 11.05
CA MET A 93 17.48 0.83 10.88
C MET A 93 18.42 1.71 11.72
N LYS A 94 18.84 1.27 12.91
CA LYS A 94 19.76 2.03 13.78
C LYS A 94 21.15 2.11 13.15
N TYR A 95 21.64 1.04 12.55
CA TYR A 95 22.89 1.03 11.81
C TYR A 95 22.84 2.00 10.63
N ILE A 96 21.80 1.92 9.79
CA ILE A 96 21.64 2.81 8.62
C ILE A 96 21.60 4.29 9.02
N ILE A 97 21.01 4.62 10.16
CA ILE A 97 20.93 6.00 10.66
C ILE A 97 22.25 6.46 11.31
N ASN A 98 22.92 5.58 12.06
CA ASN A 98 24.07 5.95 12.89
C ASN A 98 25.43 5.74 12.22
N ASP A 99 25.50 5.04 11.09
CA ASP A 99 26.76 4.83 10.37
C ASP A 99 27.29 6.17 9.84
N CYS A 100 28.32 6.68 10.52
CA CYS A 100 28.97 7.95 10.22
C CYS A 100 29.71 7.94 8.88
N SER A 101 29.95 6.77 8.29
CA SER A 101 30.63 6.61 7.00
C SER A 101 29.71 6.95 5.82
N HIS A 102 28.39 6.82 6.03
CA HIS A 102 27.40 6.86 4.96
C HIS A 102 26.18 7.66 5.41
N CYS A 103 26.15 8.94 5.05
CA CYS A 103 25.13 9.92 5.46
C CYS A 103 23.73 9.65 4.87
N VAL A 104 23.06 8.54 5.21
CA VAL A 104 21.62 8.34 4.93
C VAL A 104 20.85 9.25 5.87
N GLN A 105 20.60 10.48 5.42
CA GLN A 105 19.91 11.48 6.25
C GLN A 105 18.50 11.74 5.75
N THR A 106 18.24 11.57 4.45
CA THR A 106 16.95 11.96 3.85
C THR A 106 16.05 10.76 3.56
N PHE A 107 15.01 10.61 4.37
CA PHE A 107 14.00 9.54 4.29
C PHE A 107 12.74 10.04 3.57
N GLY A 108 12.33 9.35 2.50
CA GLY A 108 11.09 9.63 1.78
C GLY A 108 9.91 8.82 2.33
N THR A 109 8.94 9.50 2.95
CA THR A 109 7.66 8.91 3.37
C THR A 109 6.64 10.01 3.69
N SER A 110 5.39 9.82 3.26
CA SER A 110 4.26 10.67 3.67
C SER A 110 3.33 10.02 4.69
N SER A 111 3.69 8.85 5.22
CA SER A 111 2.92 8.17 6.26
C SER A 111 3.28 8.73 7.64
N LEU A 112 2.30 9.31 8.35
CA LEU A 112 2.48 9.80 9.71
C LEU A 112 2.99 8.71 10.67
N ARG A 113 2.53 7.46 10.52
CA ARG A 113 3.02 6.31 11.28
C ARG A 113 4.51 6.11 11.10
N ARG A 114 4.98 6.10 9.85
CA ARG A 114 6.42 5.92 9.54
C ARG A 114 7.24 7.11 10.01
N ILE A 115 6.71 8.32 9.85
CA ILE A 115 7.34 9.57 10.31
C ILE A 115 7.53 9.53 11.84
N ALA A 116 6.50 9.17 12.60
CA ALA A 116 6.57 9.07 14.06
C ALA A 116 7.61 8.04 14.51
N GLN A 117 7.64 6.86 13.88
CA GLN A 117 8.62 5.82 14.20
C GLN A 117 10.06 6.22 13.84
N LEU A 118 10.28 6.88 12.70
CA LEU A 118 11.60 7.41 12.34
C LEU A 118 12.11 8.45 13.35
N ARG A 119 11.24 9.39 13.76
CA ARG A 119 11.61 10.40 14.76
C ARG A 119 11.88 9.81 16.14
N ASN A 120 11.22 8.70 16.49
CA ASN A 120 11.52 7.97 17.73
C ASN A 120 12.89 7.27 17.69
N LEU A 121 13.39 6.93 16.49
CA LEU A 121 14.70 6.30 16.32
C LEU A 121 15.84 7.33 16.32
N SER A 122 15.64 8.51 15.75
CA SER A 122 16.63 9.60 15.73
C SER A 122 15.98 10.94 15.39
N GLU A 123 16.39 12.00 16.08
CA GLU A 123 15.98 13.38 15.79
C GLU A 123 16.73 13.99 14.59
N ASN A 124 17.85 13.38 14.18
CA ASN A 124 18.74 13.93 13.15
C ASN A 124 18.34 13.55 11.71
N VAL A 125 17.30 12.74 11.53
CA VAL A 125 16.85 12.33 10.19
C VAL A 125 15.99 13.42 9.54
N VAL A 126 16.29 13.74 8.30
CA VAL A 126 15.48 14.61 7.45
C VAL A 126 14.40 13.78 6.80
N ILE A 127 13.13 14.07 7.10
CA ILE A 127 12.00 13.34 6.50
C ILE A 127 11.32 14.23 5.47
N LYS A 128 11.19 13.72 4.24
CA LYS A 128 10.55 14.42 3.12
C LYS A 128 9.33 13.65 2.63
N ASP A 129 8.29 14.39 2.28
CA ASP A 129 7.09 13.83 1.67
C ASP A 129 7.40 13.23 0.30
N VAL A 130 6.86 12.04 0.03
CA VAL A 130 6.98 11.38 -1.27
C VAL A 130 5.60 10.89 -1.73
N ARG A 131 5.18 11.40 -2.89
CA ARG A 131 3.85 11.17 -3.50
C ARG A 131 3.98 10.57 -4.91
N GLY A 132 2.89 9.98 -5.38
CA GLY A 132 2.81 9.22 -6.63
C GLY A 132 2.74 7.72 -6.37
N ASN A 133 2.55 6.95 -7.44
CA ASN A 133 2.64 5.49 -7.42
C ASN A 133 4.10 5.01 -7.20
N LEU A 134 4.30 3.72 -6.97
CA LEU A 134 5.55 3.07 -6.61
C LEU A 134 6.62 3.33 -7.66
N ASN A 135 6.26 3.24 -8.94
CA ASN A 135 7.16 3.57 -10.05
C ASN A 135 7.65 5.00 -9.97
N THR A 136 6.73 5.97 -9.78
CA THR A 136 7.08 7.39 -9.62
C THR A 136 7.93 7.63 -8.38
N ARG A 137 7.67 6.91 -7.28
CA ARG A 137 8.49 7.04 -6.06
C ARG A 137 9.90 6.50 -6.27
N LEU A 138 10.04 5.32 -6.87
CA LEU A 138 11.35 4.73 -7.18
C LEU A 138 12.13 5.58 -8.19
N ASP A 139 11.44 6.18 -9.17
CA ASP A 139 12.05 7.15 -10.10
C ASP A 139 12.53 8.40 -9.36
N LYS A 140 11.72 8.95 -8.44
CA LYS A 140 12.13 10.07 -7.58
C LYS A 140 13.32 9.73 -6.68
N LEU A 141 13.44 8.49 -6.24
CA LEU A 141 14.60 8.02 -5.47
C LEU A 141 15.85 7.98 -6.35
N ASP A 142 15.75 7.41 -7.54
CA ASP A 142 16.91 7.06 -8.37
C ASP A 142 17.39 8.21 -9.27
N ASN A 143 16.47 9.06 -9.77
CA ASN A 143 16.72 9.96 -10.90
C ASN A 143 16.53 11.46 -10.60
N GLN A 144 16.08 11.86 -9.40
CA GLN A 144 16.03 13.28 -9.04
C GLN A 144 17.42 13.83 -8.67
N PRO A 145 17.65 15.16 -8.85
CA PRO A 145 18.95 15.77 -8.57
C PRO A 145 19.48 15.43 -7.17
N LYS A 146 20.81 15.36 -7.05
CA LYS A 146 21.53 15.11 -5.78
C LYS A 146 20.87 15.91 -4.65
N HIS A 147 20.55 15.22 -3.55
CA HIS A 147 19.79 15.70 -2.38
C HIS A 147 18.25 15.54 -2.40
N GLY A 148 17.68 14.78 -3.34
CA GLY A 148 16.25 14.39 -3.30
C GLY A 148 15.92 13.52 -2.07
N TYR A 149 16.23 12.23 -2.16
CA TYR A 149 16.07 11.22 -1.11
C TYR A 149 17.29 10.29 -1.08
N ASP A 150 17.67 9.82 0.10
CA ASP A 150 18.70 8.77 0.25
C ASP A 150 18.04 7.39 0.33
N CYS A 151 16.85 7.34 0.93
CA CYS A 151 16.04 6.13 0.95
C CYS A 151 14.54 6.43 0.98
N LEU A 152 13.74 5.43 0.67
CA LEU A 152 12.29 5.44 0.85
C LEU A 152 11.87 4.35 1.85
N ILE A 153 10.80 4.62 2.59
CA ILE A 153 10.13 3.59 3.38
C ILE A 153 8.81 3.21 2.70
N LEU A 154 8.69 1.96 2.27
CA LEU A 154 7.59 1.43 1.45
C LEU A 154 7.01 0.16 2.07
N ALA A 155 5.82 -0.27 1.64
CA ALA A 155 5.25 -1.53 2.12
C ALA A 155 5.88 -2.70 1.35
N THR A 156 6.33 -3.74 2.05
CA THR A 156 6.98 -4.91 1.43
C THR A 156 6.05 -5.62 0.44
N ALA A 157 4.78 -5.82 0.80
CA ALA A 157 3.78 -6.39 -0.10
C ALA A 157 3.63 -5.61 -1.42
N GLY A 158 3.70 -4.26 -1.38
CA GLY A 158 3.60 -3.44 -2.59
C GLY A 158 4.78 -3.66 -3.54
N LEU A 159 6.00 -3.72 -2.99
CA LEU A 159 7.22 -4.01 -3.76
C LEU A 159 7.19 -5.42 -4.37
N LYS A 160 6.79 -6.42 -3.58
CA LYS A 160 6.71 -7.82 -4.04
C LYS A 160 5.73 -8.00 -5.18
N ARG A 161 4.50 -7.53 -5.01
CA ARG A 161 3.47 -7.63 -6.05
C ARG A 161 3.95 -6.98 -7.34
N ALA A 162 4.61 -5.83 -7.26
CA ALA A 162 5.04 -5.04 -8.41
C ALA A 162 6.32 -5.58 -9.07
N GLY A 163 6.87 -6.71 -8.60
CA GLY A 163 8.10 -7.29 -9.13
C GLY A 163 9.38 -6.57 -8.72
N PHE A 164 9.32 -5.69 -7.71
CA PHE A 164 10.47 -4.93 -7.19
C PHE A 164 11.07 -5.57 -5.92
N ASN A 165 10.99 -6.89 -5.78
CA ASN A 165 11.57 -7.59 -4.61
C ASN A 165 13.08 -7.30 -4.46
N ASP A 166 13.80 -7.22 -5.59
CA ASP A 166 15.25 -6.98 -5.61
C ASP A 166 15.64 -5.54 -5.20
N ARG A 167 14.66 -4.65 -5.07
CA ARG A 167 14.85 -3.27 -4.58
C ARG A 167 14.83 -3.19 -3.05
N ILE A 168 14.40 -4.23 -2.35
CA ILE A 168 14.32 -4.23 -0.89
C ILE A 168 15.74 -4.25 -0.32
N SER A 169 16.15 -3.15 0.30
CA SER A 169 17.46 -3.07 0.98
C SER A 169 17.42 -3.68 2.36
N LEU A 170 16.37 -3.37 3.11
CA LEU A 170 16.17 -3.87 4.47
C LEU A 170 14.68 -4.05 4.73
N ARG A 171 14.29 -5.22 5.21
CA ARG A 171 12.93 -5.44 5.75
C ARG A 171 12.88 -5.00 7.20
N LEU A 172 11.85 -4.23 7.55
CA LEU A 172 11.65 -3.69 8.88
C LEU A 172 10.71 -4.64 9.64
N THR A 173 11.32 -5.71 10.17
CA THR A 173 10.63 -6.78 10.91
C THR A 173 10.97 -6.80 12.40
N ASP A 174 11.87 -5.93 12.84
CA ASP A 174 12.31 -5.87 14.23
C ASP A 174 11.20 -5.32 15.14
N GLY A 175 11.22 -5.71 16.42
CA GLY A 175 10.20 -5.32 17.42
C GLY A 175 10.05 -3.81 17.66
N ASP A 176 10.96 -3.00 17.11
CA ASP A 176 10.92 -1.54 17.17
C ASP A 176 10.19 -0.90 15.96
N TRP A 177 9.66 -1.70 15.03
CA TRP A 177 8.96 -1.20 13.84
C TRP A 177 7.62 -1.88 13.58
N TYR A 178 6.54 -1.11 13.70
CA TYR A 178 5.17 -1.56 13.51
C TYR A 178 4.65 -1.18 12.12
N HIS A 179 4.07 -2.14 11.41
CA HIS A 179 3.37 -1.89 10.14
C HIS A 179 1.97 -1.29 10.38
N ALA A 180 1.32 -0.82 9.31
CA ALA A 180 -0.07 -0.33 9.42
C ALA A 180 -1.04 -1.49 9.70
N VAL A 181 -2.17 -1.20 10.34
CA VAL A 181 -3.28 -2.15 10.48
C VAL A 181 -3.64 -2.68 9.09
N SER A 182 -3.79 -4.00 8.99
CA SER A 182 -4.15 -4.69 7.74
C SER A 182 -3.16 -4.55 6.57
N GLN A 183 -1.96 -4.01 6.79
CA GLN A 183 -0.94 -3.95 5.74
C GLN A 183 -0.61 -5.36 5.21
N GLY A 184 -0.49 -5.49 3.89
CA GLY A 184 -0.22 -6.78 3.24
C GLY A 184 -1.48 -7.60 2.93
N ALA A 185 -2.63 -7.29 3.54
CA ALA A 185 -3.91 -7.86 3.13
C ALA A 185 -4.45 -7.11 1.91
N LEU A 186 -4.95 -7.87 0.94
CA LEU A 186 -5.88 -7.37 -0.07
C LEU A 186 -7.27 -7.78 0.37
N ASP A 187 -8.21 -6.87 0.17
CA ASP A 187 -9.61 -7.10 0.44
C ASP A 187 -10.40 -6.95 -0.85
N PHE A 188 -11.40 -7.81 -0.99
CA PHE A 188 -12.45 -7.67 -1.96
C PHE A 188 -13.63 -7.03 -1.23
N THR A 189 -13.85 -5.74 -1.51
CA THR A 189 -15.06 -5.05 -1.07
C THR A 189 -16.13 -5.32 -2.10
N ASP A 190 -17.26 -5.84 -1.65
CA ASP A 190 -18.41 -6.16 -2.48
C ASP A 190 -19.59 -5.32 -1.98
N ILE A 191 -20.66 -5.19 -2.78
CA ILE A 191 -21.94 -4.82 -2.22
C ILE A 191 -22.38 -5.99 -1.34
N GLY A 192 -22.20 -5.83 -0.04
CA GLY A 192 -23.05 -6.51 0.91
C GLY A 192 -24.46 -5.98 0.77
N ILE A 193 -25.27 -6.57 -0.12
CA ILE A 193 -26.71 -6.28 -0.17
C ILE A 193 -27.31 -6.80 1.14
N PHE A 194 -27.30 -5.96 2.16
CA PHE A 194 -28.28 -6.02 3.24
C PHE A 194 -29.34 -4.97 2.89
N ARG A 195 -30.41 -5.42 2.22
CA ARG A 195 -31.69 -4.80 2.50
C ARG A 195 -32.12 -5.39 3.84
N THR A 196 -32.45 -4.51 4.78
CA THR A 196 -32.94 -4.83 6.12
C THR A 196 -34.29 -5.56 6.15
N ASP A 197 -34.76 -6.05 5.01
CA ASP A 197 -36.03 -6.74 4.90
C ASP A 197 -35.74 -8.17 4.44
N ASP A 198 -36.19 -9.10 5.28
CA ASP A 198 -36.07 -10.54 5.19
C ASP A 198 -36.10 -11.08 3.74
N GLN A 199 -35.17 -12.01 3.45
CA GLN A 199 -35.09 -12.89 2.25
C GLN A 199 -34.05 -12.60 1.15
N PHE A 200 -32.86 -12.10 1.50
CA PHE A 200 -31.67 -12.39 0.69
C PHE A 200 -30.62 -13.15 1.51
N GLU A 201 -30.88 -14.45 1.65
CA GLU A 201 -29.85 -15.43 1.98
C GLU A 201 -28.72 -15.31 0.94
N CYS A 202 -27.52 -15.14 1.46
CA CYS A 202 -26.30 -14.80 0.76
C CYS A 202 -26.13 -15.54 -0.58
N ARG A 203 -26.36 -14.84 -1.72
CA ARG A 203 -25.98 -15.37 -3.05
C ARG A 203 -24.46 -15.59 -3.19
N LEU A 204 -23.68 -15.15 -2.21
CA LEU A 204 -22.24 -15.40 -2.08
C LEU A 204 -21.89 -16.55 -1.10
N GLN A 205 -22.81 -17.08 -0.29
CA GLN A 205 -22.51 -18.31 0.47
C GLN A 205 -22.45 -19.54 -0.44
N ASN A 206 -23.18 -19.51 -1.57
CA ASN A 206 -23.10 -20.55 -2.60
C ASN A 206 -22.09 -20.25 -3.73
N SER A 207 -21.63 -18.99 -3.89
CA SER A 207 -20.66 -18.61 -4.94
C SER A 207 -19.27 -18.20 -4.43
N VAL A 208 -19.09 -18.00 -3.11
CA VAL A 208 -17.79 -17.79 -2.44
C VAL A 208 -17.38 -19.03 -1.64
N ARG A 209 -17.40 -20.18 -2.30
CA ARG A 209 -16.09 -20.75 -2.62
C ARG A 209 -15.67 -20.11 -3.94
N LEU A 210 -15.14 -18.88 -3.90
CA LEU A 210 -14.16 -18.49 -4.90
C LEU A 210 -13.01 -19.44 -4.59
N GLY A 211 -13.04 -20.64 -5.18
CA GLY A 211 -11.94 -21.57 -5.08
C GLY A 211 -10.68 -20.77 -5.39
N ARG A 212 -9.58 -21.03 -4.68
CA ARG A 212 -8.30 -20.30 -4.83
C ARG A 212 -7.99 -19.93 -6.28
N SER A 213 -8.35 -20.77 -7.26
CA SER A 213 -8.21 -20.49 -8.70
C SER A 213 -8.96 -19.26 -9.24
N VAL A 214 -10.20 -18.98 -8.81
CA VAL A 214 -10.98 -17.82 -9.30
C VAL A 214 -10.47 -16.53 -8.66
N ALA A 215 -10.18 -16.56 -7.36
CA ALA A 215 -9.54 -15.45 -6.66
C ALA A 215 -8.16 -15.16 -7.27
N ASN A 216 -7.34 -16.19 -7.51
CA ASN A 216 -6.02 -16.04 -8.17
C ASN A 216 -6.12 -15.54 -9.60
N LYS A 217 -7.19 -15.86 -10.34
CA LYS A 217 -7.38 -15.37 -11.71
C LYS A 217 -7.85 -13.91 -11.74
N LEU A 218 -8.71 -13.52 -10.80
CA LEU A 218 -9.07 -12.12 -10.55
C LEU A 218 -7.86 -11.30 -10.09
N ILE A 219 -6.97 -11.90 -9.27
CA ILE A 219 -5.66 -11.35 -8.94
C ILE A 219 -4.85 -11.15 -10.21
N ASP A 220 -4.57 -12.18 -11.01
CA ASP A 220 -3.70 -12.02 -12.20
C ASP A 220 -4.20 -10.94 -13.18
N MET A 221 -5.51 -10.75 -13.27
CA MET A 221 -6.14 -9.73 -14.10
C MET A 221 -6.13 -8.34 -13.45
N GLY A 222 -6.51 -8.22 -12.18
CA GLY A 222 -6.63 -6.94 -11.46
C GLY A 222 -5.33 -6.45 -10.85
N VAL A 223 -4.51 -7.35 -10.29
CA VAL A 223 -3.20 -7.04 -9.69
C VAL A 223 -2.25 -6.47 -10.74
N LYS A 224 -2.21 -6.95 -11.98
CA LYS A 224 -1.34 -6.31 -13.01
C LYS A 224 -1.69 -4.85 -13.29
N ASP A 225 -2.96 -4.45 -13.17
CA ASP A 225 -3.39 -3.07 -13.40
C ASP A 225 -3.37 -2.23 -12.10
N ILE A 226 -3.73 -2.82 -10.95
CA ILE A 226 -3.52 -2.22 -9.61
C ILE A 226 -2.04 -1.92 -9.38
N LEU A 227 -1.13 -2.78 -9.84
CA LEU A 227 0.32 -2.60 -9.68
C LEU A 227 0.94 -1.54 -10.58
N LYS A 228 0.28 -1.17 -11.68
CA LYS A 228 0.67 0.04 -12.43
C LYS A 228 0.32 1.32 -11.66
N ARG A 229 -0.63 1.24 -10.73
CA ARG A 229 -1.17 2.36 -9.95
C ARG A 229 -0.68 2.44 -8.51
N LEU A 230 -0.25 1.33 -7.90
CA LEU A 230 0.45 1.31 -6.61
C LEU A 230 1.82 1.97 -6.70
#